data_AF-A0AAD6EAY9-F1
#
_entry.id   AF-A0AAD6EAY9-F1
#
_cell.length_a   1.000
_cell.length_b   1.000
_cell.length_c   1.000
_cell.angle_alpha   90.00
_cell.angle_beta   90.00
_cell.angle_gamma   90.00
#
_symmetry.space_group_name_H-M   'P 1'
#
loop_
_entity.id
_entity.type
_entity.pdbx_description
1 polymer ?
#
loop_
_entity_poly.entity_id
_entity_poly.type
_entity_poly.pdbx_seq_one_letter_code
_entity_poly.pdbx_strand_id
1 'polypeptide(L)'
;MRLTAELIQSSLTYINPLTDRELDLRGHKIPTIENLGIAKDQDAIDFTDNDISSLGNFPHFPRLRTLLLARNRINHIQPALATSVPNLTTLVLTDNNVSELADLDPLRTLGRLTHLSLLQNPVTRKENYRYWLIWRIPSVRFLDFQKVTDAERATAKELFGTYEEPSSLASKILGVKSRTFDVSTPAERIPAEKGVRVQLTDKERKRVEKLIRDAKSLQEITKLEKELNEGRIPGGADVDGDEAMQM
;
A
#
# COMPACT_ATOMS: atom_id res chain seq x y z
N MET A 1 -2.95 -17.64 -15.31
CA MET A 1 -1.85 -17.54 -16.30
C MET A 1 -1.00 -16.34 -15.95
N ARG A 2 0.32 -16.37 -16.16
CA ARG A 2 1.17 -15.20 -15.92
C ARG A 2 0.86 -14.10 -16.96
N LEU A 3 0.89 -12.83 -16.57
CA LEU A 3 0.74 -11.71 -17.52
C LEU A 3 2.08 -11.48 -18.24
N THR A 4 2.27 -12.15 -19.39
CA THR A 4 3.50 -12.04 -20.18
C THR A 4 3.37 -11.00 -21.28
N ALA A 5 4.51 -10.65 -21.89
CA ALA A 5 4.52 -9.71 -23.01
C ALA A 5 3.77 -10.27 -24.23
N GLU A 6 3.92 -11.57 -24.49
CA GLU A 6 3.26 -12.28 -25.59
C GLU A 6 1.74 -12.30 -25.42
N LEU A 7 1.26 -12.47 -24.18
CA LEU A 7 -0.17 -12.39 -23.87
C LEU A 7 -0.72 -11.02 -24.26
N ILE A 8 -0.09 -9.95 -23.79
CA ILE A 8 -0.54 -8.57 -24.06
C ILE A 8 -0.53 -8.28 -25.58
N GLN A 9 0.50 -8.73 -26.31
CA GLN A 9 0.60 -8.51 -27.76
C GLN A 9 -0.45 -9.29 -28.56
N SER A 10 -0.84 -10.47 -28.09
CA SER A 10 -1.85 -11.31 -28.74
C SER A 10 -3.28 -10.99 -28.29
N SER A 11 -3.44 -10.18 -27.24
CA SER A 11 -4.73 -9.77 -26.69
C SER A 11 -5.43 -8.74 -27.58
N LEU A 12 -6.76 -8.74 -27.55
CA LEU A 12 -7.57 -7.85 -28.37
C LEU A 12 -7.39 -6.40 -27.91
N THR A 13 -7.08 -5.52 -28.86
CA THR A 13 -7.14 -4.07 -28.69
C THR A 13 -8.16 -3.50 -29.66
N TYR A 14 -9.11 -2.72 -29.17
CA TYR A 14 -10.20 -2.18 -29.98
C TYR A 14 -10.68 -0.83 -29.45
N ILE A 15 -11.55 -0.16 -30.20
CA ILE A 15 -12.24 1.05 -29.74
C ILE A 15 -13.55 0.63 -29.08
N ASN A 16 -13.69 0.91 -27.79
CA ASN A 16 -14.89 0.55 -27.05
C ASN A 16 -16.06 1.51 -27.34
N PRO A 17 -17.29 1.25 -26.84
CA PRO A 17 -18.45 2.12 -27.08
C PRO A 17 -18.33 3.55 -26.55
N LEU A 18 -17.36 3.82 -25.66
CA LEU A 18 -17.05 5.15 -25.15
C LEU A 18 -15.95 5.84 -25.96
N THR A 19 -15.57 5.28 -27.11
CA THR A 19 -14.50 5.76 -28.01
C THR A 19 -13.10 5.73 -27.42
N ASP A 20 -12.90 5.00 -26.33
CA ASP A 20 -11.59 4.77 -25.71
C ASP A 20 -10.89 3.60 -26.39
N ARG A 21 -9.57 3.68 -26.55
CA ARG A 21 -8.76 2.51 -26.92
C ARG A 21 -8.65 1.58 -25.72
N GLU A 22 -9.23 0.39 -25.84
CA GLU A 22 -9.30 -0.59 -24.77
C GLU A 22 -8.47 -1.84 -25.09
N LEU A 23 -7.69 -2.27 -24.09
CA LEU A 23 -7.02 -3.57 -24.08
C LEU A 23 -7.84 -4.57 -23.24
N ASP A 24 -8.26 -5.67 -23.88
CA ASP A 24 -9.00 -6.75 -23.23
C ASP A 24 -8.04 -7.81 -22.68
N LEU A 25 -8.03 -7.98 -21.35
CA LEU A 25 -7.27 -9.01 -20.64
C LEU A 25 -8.20 -9.87 -19.77
N ARG A 26 -9.46 -10.03 -20.17
CA ARG A 26 -10.47 -10.76 -19.38
C ARG A 26 -10.20 -12.26 -19.31
N GLY A 27 -10.54 -12.88 -18.18
CA GLY A 27 -10.67 -14.35 -18.10
C GLY A 27 -9.37 -15.15 -18.16
N HIS A 28 -8.20 -14.51 -17.99
CA HIS A 28 -6.89 -15.15 -18.12
C HIS A 28 -6.34 -15.75 -16.81
N LYS A 29 -7.08 -15.64 -15.70
CA LYS A 29 -6.63 -16.07 -14.36
C LYS A 29 -5.29 -15.42 -13.99
N ILE A 30 -5.12 -14.15 -14.32
CA ILE A 30 -3.89 -13.39 -14.05
C ILE A 30 -3.80 -13.15 -12.54
N PRO A 31 -2.71 -13.59 -11.85
CA PRO A 31 -2.57 -13.40 -10.41
C PRO A 31 -1.97 -12.04 -10.04
N THR A 32 -1.16 -11.45 -10.93
CA THR A 32 -0.36 -10.26 -10.67
C THR A 32 -0.27 -9.40 -11.91
N ILE A 33 -0.42 -8.09 -11.75
CA ILE A 33 -0.15 -7.10 -12.80
C ILE A 33 1.37 -6.94 -12.95
N GLU A 34 1.87 -7.15 -14.16
CA GLU A 34 3.28 -7.02 -14.53
C GLU A 34 3.40 -6.86 -16.06
N ASN A 35 4.60 -6.53 -16.55
CA ASN A 35 4.92 -6.45 -17.99
C ASN A 35 4.06 -5.50 -18.84
N LEU A 36 3.27 -4.62 -18.21
CA LEU A 36 2.41 -3.66 -18.92
C LEU A 36 3.18 -2.57 -19.70
N GLY A 37 4.51 -2.48 -19.58
CA GLY A 37 5.31 -1.49 -20.30
C GLY A 37 5.19 -1.55 -21.83
N ILE A 38 4.72 -2.68 -22.38
CA ILE A 38 4.47 -2.86 -23.81
C ILE A 38 3.04 -2.51 -24.25
N ALA A 39 2.08 -2.41 -23.33
CA ALA A 39 0.69 -2.07 -23.59
C ALA A 39 0.48 -0.55 -23.83
N LYS A 40 1.45 0.12 -24.46
CA LYS A 40 1.47 1.59 -24.56
C LYS A 40 0.22 2.13 -25.27
N ASP A 41 -0.19 3.33 -24.87
CA ASP A 41 -1.29 4.13 -25.47
C ASP A 41 -2.72 3.62 -25.28
N GLN A 42 -3.02 2.86 -24.23
CA GLN A 42 -4.39 2.49 -23.87
C GLN A 42 -5.07 3.59 -23.04
N ASP A 43 -6.33 3.86 -23.36
CA ASP A 43 -7.19 4.77 -22.61
C ASP A 43 -8.00 3.96 -21.55
N ALA A 44 -8.27 2.68 -21.82
CA ALA A 44 -8.90 1.73 -20.91
C ALA A 44 -8.18 0.37 -20.90
N ILE A 45 -8.17 -0.32 -19.75
CA ILE A 45 -7.73 -1.72 -19.65
C ILE A 45 -8.77 -2.50 -18.86
N ASP A 46 -9.17 -3.64 -19.41
CA ASP A 46 -10.10 -4.56 -18.78
C ASP A 46 -9.43 -5.82 -18.25
N PHE A 47 -9.38 -5.95 -16.93
CA PHE A 47 -8.87 -7.08 -16.18
C PHE A 47 -9.98 -7.93 -15.54
N THR A 48 -11.23 -7.78 -15.97
CA THR A 48 -12.36 -8.50 -15.38
C THR A 48 -12.17 -10.02 -15.45
N ASP A 49 -12.64 -10.77 -14.44
CA ASP A 49 -12.50 -12.23 -14.36
C ASP A 49 -11.04 -12.72 -14.31
N ASN A 50 -10.25 -12.15 -13.41
CA ASN A 50 -8.88 -12.60 -13.13
C ASN A 50 -8.69 -12.90 -11.63
N ASP A 51 -7.46 -13.25 -11.23
CA ASP A 51 -7.13 -13.60 -9.85
C ASP A 51 -6.21 -12.55 -9.19
N ILE A 52 -6.30 -11.29 -9.65
CA ILE A 52 -5.39 -10.21 -9.23
C ILE A 52 -5.65 -9.87 -7.77
N SER A 53 -4.62 -9.92 -6.93
CA SER A 53 -4.72 -9.65 -5.49
C SER A 53 -4.27 -8.25 -5.06
N SER A 54 -3.46 -7.58 -5.87
CA SER A 54 -2.89 -6.26 -5.57
C SER A 54 -3.06 -5.31 -6.76
N LEU A 55 -3.62 -4.13 -6.49
CA LEU A 55 -3.72 -3.05 -7.46
C LEU A 55 -2.45 -2.20 -7.42
N GLY A 56 -1.52 -2.48 -8.33
CA GLY A 56 -0.22 -1.82 -8.39
C GLY A 56 0.57 -2.28 -9.61
N ASN A 57 1.88 -2.04 -9.59
CA ASN A 57 2.84 -2.48 -10.62
C ASN A 57 2.54 -1.95 -12.03
N PHE A 58 1.86 -0.82 -12.12
CA PHE A 58 1.68 -0.12 -13.39
C PHE A 58 2.96 0.65 -13.75
N PRO A 59 3.41 0.61 -15.01
CA PRO A 59 4.32 1.61 -15.54
C PRO A 59 3.62 2.98 -15.59
N HIS A 60 4.36 4.02 -15.97
CA HIS A 60 3.77 5.34 -16.15
C HIS A 60 2.82 5.35 -17.38
N PHE A 61 1.51 5.44 -17.12
CA PHE A 61 0.42 5.48 -18.08
C PHE A 61 -0.33 6.81 -18.00
N PRO A 62 0.14 7.86 -18.69
CA PRO A 62 -0.51 9.16 -18.64
C PRO A 62 -1.84 9.21 -19.38
N ARG A 63 -2.11 8.26 -20.28
CA ARG A 63 -3.37 8.20 -21.05
C ARG A 63 -4.47 7.39 -20.41
N LEU A 64 -4.13 6.47 -19.51
CA LEU A 64 -5.10 5.54 -18.92
C LEU A 64 -6.11 6.29 -18.05
N ARG A 65 -7.39 6.14 -18.38
CA ARG A 65 -8.53 6.78 -17.71
C ARG A 65 -9.43 5.78 -17.02
N THR A 66 -9.54 4.57 -17.56
CA THR A 66 -10.49 3.56 -17.09
C THR A 66 -9.78 2.25 -16.76
N LEU A 67 -9.99 1.77 -15.53
CA LEU A 67 -9.57 0.44 -15.10
C LEU A 67 -10.80 -0.37 -14.67
N LEU A 68 -11.01 -1.49 -15.37
CA LEU A 68 -12.06 -2.45 -15.05
C LEU A 68 -11.41 -3.67 -14.40
N LEU A 69 -11.68 -3.90 -13.12
CA LEU A 69 -11.07 -4.98 -12.32
C LEU A 69 -12.17 -5.77 -11.60
N ALA A 70 -13.34 -5.89 -12.21
CA ALA A 70 -14.44 -6.62 -11.60
C ALA A 70 -14.10 -8.12 -11.47
N ARG A 71 -14.64 -8.79 -10.45
CA ARG A 71 -14.43 -10.24 -10.24
C ARG A 71 -12.95 -10.61 -10.20
N ASN A 72 -12.24 -10.00 -9.26
CA ASN A 72 -10.83 -10.24 -8.95
C ASN A 72 -10.69 -10.52 -7.44
N ARG A 73 -9.45 -10.53 -6.92
CA ARG A 73 -9.16 -10.81 -5.50
C ARG A 73 -8.47 -9.64 -4.80
N ILE A 74 -8.68 -8.42 -5.30
CA ILE A 74 -7.94 -7.23 -4.86
C ILE A 74 -8.24 -6.99 -3.39
N ASN A 75 -7.19 -7.02 -2.58
CA ASN A 75 -7.22 -6.72 -1.15
C ASN A 75 -6.17 -5.68 -0.75
N HIS A 76 -5.28 -5.31 -1.67
CA HIS A 76 -4.23 -4.32 -1.47
C HIS A 76 -4.21 -3.31 -2.62
N ILE A 77 -3.95 -2.05 -2.31
CA ILE A 77 -3.78 -0.97 -3.28
C ILE A 77 -2.44 -0.29 -3.00
N GLN A 78 -1.57 -0.21 -4.01
CA GLN A 78 -0.25 0.37 -3.86
C GLN A 78 -0.34 1.88 -3.57
N PRO A 79 0.33 2.40 -2.52
CA PRO A 79 0.30 3.84 -2.20
C PRO A 79 0.77 4.76 -3.33
N ALA A 80 1.70 4.30 -4.17
CA ALA A 80 2.27 5.06 -5.28
C ALA A 80 1.46 4.97 -6.58
N LEU A 81 0.25 4.40 -6.57
CA LEU A 81 -0.57 4.18 -7.76
C LEU A 81 -0.79 5.47 -8.59
N ALA A 82 -1.00 6.61 -7.93
CA ALA A 82 -1.23 7.89 -8.60
C ALA A 82 -0.04 8.38 -9.44
N THR A 83 1.20 7.96 -9.11
CA THR A 83 2.38 8.29 -9.92
C THR A 83 2.40 7.52 -11.24
N SER A 84 1.90 6.28 -11.23
CA SER A 84 1.81 5.43 -12.40
C SER A 84 0.61 5.78 -13.29
N VAL A 85 -0.57 6.07 -12.71
CA VAL A 85 -1.82 6.33 -13.45
C VAL A 85 -2.42 7.69 -13.07
N PRO A 86 -1.73 8.83 -13.34
CA PRO A 86 -2.10 10.15 -12.83
C PRO A 86 -3.44 10.68 -13.35
N ASN A 87 -3.93 10.13 -14.47
CA ASN A 87 -5.14 10.58 -15.15
C ASN A 87 -6.32 9.62 -15.03
N LEU A 88 -6.25 8.66 -14.10
CA LEU A 88 -7.33 7.71 -13.87
C LEU A 88 -8.60 8.43 -13.38
N THR A 89 -9.70 8.24 -14.10
CA THR A 89 -11.01 8.83 -13.81
C THR A 89 -12.03 7.80 -13.34
N THR A 90 -11.91 6.56 -13.80
CA THR A 90 -12.87 5.48 -13.55
C THR A 90 -12.14 4.24 -13.04
N LEU A 91 -12.54 3.77 -11.85
CA LEU A 91 -12.02 2.55 -11.25
C LEU A 91 -13.17 1.66 -10.80
N VAL A 92 -13.27 0.47 -11.40
CA VAL A 92 -14.28 -0.53 -11.06
C VAL A 92 -13.62 -1.69 -10.34
N LEU A 93 -13.90 -1.83 -9.05
CA LEU A 93 -13.43 -2.89 -8.16
C LEU A 93 -14.59 -3.79 -7.69
N THR A 94 -15.69 -3.85 -8.44
CA THR A 94 -16.85 -4.68 -8.08
C THR A 94 -16.45 -6.14 -7.88
N ASP A 95 -16.94 -6.78 -6.83
CA ASP A 95 -16.65 -8.20 -6.52
C ASP A 95 -15.14 -8.47 -6.37
N ASN A 96 -14.57 -7.90 -5.30
CA ASN A 96 -13.18 -8.05 -4.88
C ASN A 96 -13.11 -8.28 -3.35
N ASN A 97 -11.90 -8.25 -2.77
CA ASN A 97 -11.63 -8.63 -1.38
C ASN A 97 -11.18 -7.46 -0.49
N VAL A 98 -11.53 -6.21 -0.84
CA VAL A 98 -11.20 -5.05 0.00
C VAL A 98 -12.04 -5.11 1.27
N SER A 99 -11.36 -5.16 2.42
CA SER A 99 -12.01 -5.52 3.69
C SER A 99 -12.12 -4.35 4.66
N GLU A 100 -11.10 -3.51 4.77
CA GLU A 100 -11.08 -2.39 5.71
C GLU A 100 -11.13 -1.02 5.00
N LEU A 101 -11.75 -0.05 5.66
CA LEU A 101 -11.91 1.31 5.14
C LEU A 101 -10.55 2.02 4.95
N ALA A 102 -9.56 1.69 5.79
CA ALA A 102 -8.22 2.25 5.70
C ALA A 102 -7.40 1.67 4.51
N ASP A 103 -7.79 0.52 3.96
CA ASP A 103 -7.12 -0.09 2.80
C ASP A 103 -7.35 0.73 1.52
N LEU A 104 -8.40 1.56 1.51
CA LEU A 104 -8.77 2.45 0.41
C LEU A 104 -8.06 3.81 0.47
N ASP A 105 -7.30 4.08 1.54
CA ASP A 105 -6.55 5.33 1.72
C ASP A 105 -5.66 5.72 0.52
N PRO A 106 -4.93 4.79 -0.14
CA PRO A 106 -4.14 5.09 -1.32
C PRO A 106 -4.89 5.82 -2.44
N LEU A 107 -6.19 5.53 -2.61
CA LEU A 107 -7.01 6.11 -3.67
C LEU A 107 -7.21 7.62 -3.53
N ARG A 108 -7.02 8.18 -2.32
CA ARG A 108 -7.11 9.63 -2.09
C ARG A 108 -6.14 10.44 -2.97
N THR A 109 -5.02 9.82 -3.37
CA THR A 109 -3.97 10.47 -4.15
C THR A 109 -4.35 10.60 -5.63
N LEU A 110 -5.39 9.88 -6.08
CA LEU A 110 -5.92 9.96 -7.43
C LEU A 110 -6.83 11.19 -7.57
N GLY A 111 -6.20 12.36 -7.79
CA GLY A 111 -6.89 13.65 -7.87
C GLY A 111 -7.93 13.77 -9.00
N ARG A 112 -7.89 12.88 -10.00
CA ARG A 112 -8.84 12.85 -11.13
C ARG A 112 -9.88 11.73 -11.05
N LEU A 113 -9.84 10.90 -10.01
CA LEU A 113 -10.78 9.79 -9.85
C LEU A 113 -12.19 10.34 -9.57
N THR A 114 -13.13 10.08 -10.48
CA THR A 114 -14.51 10.60 -10.39
C THR A 114 -15.55 9.48 -10.25
N HIS A 115 -15.28 8.30 -10.80
CA HIS A 115 -16.16 7.14 -10.76
C HIS A 115 -15.46 6.00 -10.03
N LEU A 116 -16.05 5.55 -8.92
CA LEU A 116 -15.55 4.43 -8.12
C LEU A 116 -16.69 3.45 -7.86
N SER A 117 -16.46 2.16 -8.15
CA SER A 117 -17.37 1.09 -7.75
C SER A 117 -16.63 0.08 -6.90
N LEU A 118 -17.17 -0.21 -5.73
CA LEU A 118 -16.67 -1.15 -4.72
C LEU A 118 -17.75 -2.14 -4.29
N LEU A 119 -18.90 -2.14 -4.99
CA LEU A 119 -19.98 -3.10 -4.79
C LEU A 119 -19.46 -4.53 -4.64
N GLN A 120 -20.12 -5.31 -3.78
CA GLN A 120 -19.75 -6.70 -3.50
C GLN A 120 -18.35 -6.90 -2.87
N ASN A 121 -17.71 -5.85 -2.34
CA ASN A 121 -16.56 -6.00 -1.44
C ASN A 121 -17.00 -6.07 0.03
N PRO A 122 -16.28 -6.79 0.91
CA PRO A 122 -16.59 -6.82 2.35
C PRO A 122 -16.65 -5.43 3.00
N VAL A 123 -15.83 -4.48 2.56
CA VAL A 123 -15.81 -3.10 3.05
C VAL A 123 -17.15 -2.37 2.94
N THR A 124 -18.00 -2.75 1.97
CA THR A 124 -19.33 -2.12 1.76
C THR A 124 -20.29 -2.33 2.94
N ARG A 125 -20.03 -3.33 3.79
CA ARG A 125 -20.84 -3.65 4.97
C ARG A 125 -20.39 -2.89 6.22
N LYS A 126 -19.29 -2.13 6.15
CA LYS A 126 -18.75 -1.38 7.28
C LYS A 126 -19.61 -0.15 7.56
N GLU A 127 -19.72 0.20 8.84
CA GLU A 127 -20.40 1.42 9.25
C GLU A 127 -19.76 2.65 8.62
N ASN A 128 -20.59 3.62 8.24
CA ASN A 128 -20.18 4.87 7.61
C ASN A 128 -19.35 4.70 6.32
N TYR A 129 -19.33 3.53 5.69
CA TYR A 129 -18.56 3.23 4.47
C TYR A 129 -18.67 4.33 3.40
N ARG A 130 -19.90 4.74 3.09
CA ARG A 130 -20.17 5.73 2.05
C ARG A 130 -19.63 7.11 2.42
N TYR A 131 -19.94 7.60 3.62
CA TYR A 131 -19.45 8.90 4.10
C TYR A 131 -17.93 8.90 4.24
N TRP A 132 -17.33 7.80 4.69
CA TRP A 132 -15.89 7.64 4.80
C TRP A 132 -15.20 7.89 3.46
N LEU A 133 -15.68 7.25 2.39
CA LEU A 133 -15.09 7.42 1.06
C LEU A 133 -15.32 8.81 0.48
N ILE A 134 -16.50 9.39 0.71
CA ILE A 134 -16.80 10.76 0.28
C ILE A 134 -15.85 11.77 0.95
N TRP A 135 -15.56 11.57 2.24
CA TRP A 135 -14.60 12.41 2.97
C TRP A 135 -13.16 12.15 2.54
N ARG A 136 -12.77 10.88 2.39
CA ARG A 136 -11.38 10.50 2.13
C ARG A 136 -10.93 10.73 0.70
N ILE A 137 -11.84 10.58 -0.26
CA ILE A 137 -11.57 10.69 -1.69
C ILE A 137 -12.50 11.77 -2.27
N PRO A 138 -12.22 13.06 -2.00
CA PRO A 138 -13.14 14.15 -2.34
C PRO A 138 -13.37 14.31 -3.85
N SER A 139 -12.44 13.82 -4.69
CA SER A 139 -12.54 13.83 -6.16
C SER A 139 -13.70 12.97 -6.71
N VAL A 140 -14.15 11.96 -5.96
CA VAL A 140 -15.20 11.03 -6.40
C VAL A 140 -16.54 11.76 -6.51
N ARG A 141 -17.20 11.61 -7.65
CA ARG A 141 -18.51 12.19 -7.98
C ARG A 141 -19.62 11.14 -8.07
N PHE A 142 -19.26 9.91 -8.44
CA PHE A 142 -20.15 8.77 -8.49
C PHE A 142 -19.50 7.61 -7.74
N LEU A 143 -20.17 7.17 -6.68
CA LEU A 143 -19.75 6.05 -5.85
C LEU A 143 -20.83 4.97 -5.90
N ASP A 144 -20.45 3.76 -6.32
CA ASP A 144 -21.35 2.61 -6.45
C ASP A 144 -22.57 2.93 -7.33
N PHE A 145 -22.30 3.61 -8.45
CA PHE A 145 -23.30 4.12 -9.42
C PHE A 145 -24.29 5.16 -8.87
N GLN A 146 -24.07 5.65 -7.64
CA GLN A 146 -24.87 6.71 -7.03
C GLN A 146 -24.09 8.03 -7.03
N LYS A 147 -24.75 9.10 -7.48
CA LYS A 147 -24.16 10.45 -7.43
C LYS A 147 -23.90 10.85 -5.99
N VAL A 148 -22.72 11.43 -5.73
CA VAL A 148 -22.37 12.04 -4.44
C VAL A 148 -22.96 13.45 -4.38
N THR A 149 -23.73 13.71 -3.34
CA THR A 149 -24.39 15.00 -3.10
C THR A 149 -23.61 15.87 -2.12
N ASP A 150 -23.84 17.19 -2.16
CA ASP A 150 -23.18 18.14 -1.25
C ASP A 150 -23.66 17.96 0.20
N ALA A 151 -24.92 17.52 0.39
CA ALA A 151 -25.44 17.16 1.71
C ALA A 151 -24.63 16.02 2.34
N GLU A 152 -24.34 14.95 1.57
CA GLU A 152 -23.50 13.85 2.06
C GLU A 152 -22.08 14.31 2.37
N ARG A 153 -21.51 15.24 1.58
CA ARG A 153 -20.19 15.82 1.85
C ARG A 153 -20.17 16.61 3.17
N ALA A 154 -21.22 17.38 3.43
CA ALA A 154 -21.36 18.12 4.68
C ALA A 154 -21.45 17.18 5.89
N THR A 155 -22.31 16.15 5.82
CA THR A 155 -22.43 15.12 6.86
C THR A 155 -21.10 14.38 7.07
N ALA A 156 -20.41 14.00 6.01
CA ALA A 156 -19.13 13.31 6.12
C ALA A 156 -18.06 14.20 6.79
N LYS A 157 -18.04 15.51 6.50
CA LYS A 157 -17.16 16.47 7.16
C LYS A 157 -17.49 16.65 8.65
N GLU A 158 -18.77 16.64 9.02
CA GLU A 158 -19.19 16.69 10.44
C GLU A 158 -18.75 15.44 11.21
N LEU A 159 -18.92 14.25 10.62
CA LEU A 159 -18.56 12.98 11.24
C LEU A 159 -17.04 12.79 11.40
N PHE A 160 -16.26 13.20 10.39
CA PHE A 160 -14.83 12.88 10.32
C PHE A 160 -13.90 14.08 10.53
N GLY A 161 -14.44 15.30 10.61
CA GLY A 161 -13.66 16.51 10.80
C GLY A 161 -12.94 16.97 9.53
N THR A 162 -11.80 17.62 9.70
CA THR A 162 -10.93 18.01 8.59
C THR A 162 -9.81 16.98 8.41
N TYR A 163 -9.08 17.08 7.30
CA TYR A 163 -7.94 16.21 7.07
C TYR A 163 -6.80 16.45 8.08
N GLU A 164 -6.60 17.71 8.49
CA GLU A 164 -5.56 18.12 9.44
C GLU A 164 -5.97 17.77 10.88
N GLU A 165 -7.26 17.85 11.19
CA GLU A 165 -7.83 17.56 12.50
C GLU A 165 -8.91 16.48 12.36
N PRO A 166 -8.51 15.21 12.20
CA PRO A 166 -9.45 14.10 12.08
C PRO A 166 -10.15 13.83 13.42
N SER A 167 -11.44 13.47 13.35
CA SER A 167 -12.18 13.06 14.53
C SER A 167 -11.60 11.78 15.17
N SER A 168 -11.97 11.52 16.42
CA SER A 168 -11.62 10.26 17.11
C SER A 168 -12.08 9.02 16.33
N LEU A 169 -13.25 9.10 15.69
CA LEU A 169 -13.78 8.06 14.81
C LEU A 169 -12.88 7.86 13.58
N ALA A 170 -12.46 8.93 12.93
CA ALA A 170 -11.59 8.85 11.76
C ALA A 170 -10.23 8.24 12.12
N SER A 171 -9.64 8.65 13.24
CA SER A 171 -8.38 8.10 13.75
C SER A 171 -8.49 6.60 14.08
N LYS A 172 -9.61 6.18 14.68
CA LYS A 172 -9.88 4.76 14.96
C LYS A 172 -9.97 3.94 13.68
N ILE A 173 -10.69 4.43 12.66
CA ILE A 173 -10.84 3.73 11.38
C ILE A 173 -9.48 3.60 10.68
N LEU A 174 -8.66 4.65 10.66
CA LEU A 174 -7.31 4.62 10.05
C LEU A 174 -6.37 3.61 10.72
N GLY A 175 -6.55 3.35 12.02
CA GLY A 175 -5.78 2.36 12.77
C GLY A 175 -6.13 0.91 12.44
N VAL A 176 -7.27 0.65 11.80
CA VAL A 176 -7.72 -0.70 11.44
C VAL A 176 -7.42 -0.96 9.96
N LYS A 177 -6.29 -1.62 9.70
CA LYS A 177 -5.89 -2.07 8.36
C LYS A 177 -5.95 -3.59 8.25
N SER A 178 -6.23 -4.08 7.05
CA SER A 178 -6.12 -5.51 6.80
C SER A 178 -4.65 -5.96 6.83
N ARG A 179 -4.43 -7.23 7.22
CA ARG A 179 -3.10 -7.86 7.17
C ARG A 179 -2.88 -8.43 5.78
N THR A 180 -2.26 -7.67 4.88
CA THR A 180 -1.86 -8.16 3.56
C THR A 180 -0.41 -8.64 3.58
N PHE A 181 -0.19 -9.92 3.26
CA PHE A 181 1.16 -10.47 3.02
C PHE A 181 1.61 -10.02 1.62
N ASP A 182 2.49 -9.03 1.55
CA ASP A 182 3.03 -8.53 0.29
C ASP A 182 4.23 -9.39 -0.16
N VAL A 183 4.15 -9.97 -1.36
CA VAL A 183 5.22 -10.76 -2.00
C VAL A 183 5.62 -10.03 -3.29
N SER A 184 6.34 -8.92 -3.15
CA SER A 184 6.84 -8.13 -4.28
C SER A 184 8.31 -7.73 -4.06
N THR A 185 9.22 -8.55 -4.60
CA THR A 185 10.70 -8.41 -4.72
C THR A 185 11.57 -8.23 -3.46
N PRO A 186 12.69 -8.99 -3.32
CA PRO A 186 13.54 -8.99 -2.14
C PRO A 186 14.51 -7.82 -2.15
N ALA A 187 14.08 -6.67 -1.64
CA ALA A 187 14.97 -5.81 -0.88
C ALA A 187 14.83 -6.26 0.59
N GLU A 188 15.71 -7.20 0.97
CA GLU A 188 15.98 -7.66 2.34
C GLU A 188 14.81 -7.51 3.33
N ARG A 189 13.90 -8.48 3.29
CA ARG A 189 13.16 -8.87 4.50
C ARG A 189 13.60 -10.26 4.89
N ILE A 190 14.72 -10.30 5.60
CA ILE A 190 15.01 -11.40 6.53
C ILE A 190 13.77 -11.51 7.44
N PRO A 191 13.21 -12.72 7.65
CA PRO A 191 12.08 -12.87 8.56
C PRO A 191 12.52 -12.37 9.93
N ALA A 192 11.78 -11.40 10.48
CA ALA A 192 11.90 -11.04 11.88
C ALA A 192 11.42 -12.23 12.71
N GLU A 193 12.33 -13.17 12.96
CA GLU A 193 12.36 -13.85 14.25
C GLU A 193 12.31 -12.76 15.32
N LYS A 194 11.61 -13.03 16.42
CA LYS A 194 11.47 -12.13 17.56
C LYS A 194 12.84 -11.86 18.19
N GLY A 195 13.62 -10.97 17.57
CA GLY A 195 14.76 -10.32 18.18
C GLY A 195 14.20 -9.31 19.15
N VAL A 196 14.27 -9.63 20.44
CA VAL A 196 14.19 -8.66 21.51
C VAL A 196 15.21 -7.58 21.18
N ARG A 197 14.77 -6.41 20.70
CA ARG A 197 15.63 -5.22 20.65
C ARG A 197 15.88 -4.86 22.10
N VAL A 198 17.03 -5.29 22.63
CA VAL A 198 17.51 -4.88 23.94
C VAL A 198 17.71 -3.37 23.85
N GLN A 199 16.86 -2.59 24.52
CA GLN A 199 17.11 -1.17 24.70
C GLN A 199 18.30 -1.06 25.66
N LEU A 200 19.43 -0.59 25.16
CA LEU A 200 20.63 -0.37 25.96
C LEU A 200 20.32 0.60 27.10
N THR A 201 20.74 0.26 28.31
CA THR A 201 20.66 1.17 29.46
C THR A 201 21.61 2.36 29.27
N ASP A 202 21.33 3.50 29.92
CA ASP A 202 22.18 4.70 29.81
C ASP A 202 23.64 4.44 30.25
N LYS A 203 23.86 3.44 31.11
CA LYS A 203 25.20 2.99 31.54
C LYS A 203 25.91 2.22 30.41
N GLU A 204 25.23 1.32 29.73
CA GLU A 204 25.77 0.57 28.59
C GLU A 204 26.09 1.50 27.42
N ARG A 205 25.22 2.48 27.12
CA ARG A 205 25.44 3.47 26.06
C ARG A 205 26.73 4.26 26.27
N LYS A 206 27.00 4.71 27.49
CA LYS A 206 28.23 5.43 27.85
C LYS A 206 29.49 4.54 27.72
N ARG A 207 29.38 3.25 28.02
CA ARG A 207 30.49 2.30 27.87
C ARG A 207 30.80 2.03 26.39
N VAL A 208 29.78 1.82 25.57
CA VAL A 208 29.93 1.65 24.12
C VAL A 208 30.55 2.90 23.48
N GLU A 209 30.13 4.10 23.90
CA GLU A 209 30.73 5.35 23.41
C GLU A 209 32.22 5.46 23.77
N LYS A 210 32.61 5.02 24.98
CA LYS A 210 34.01 4.99 25.41
C LYS A 210 34.83 3.98 24.60
N LEU A 211 34.29 2.80 24.30
CA LEU A 211 34.95 1.77 23.49
C LEU A 211 35.20 2.23 22.05
N ILE A 212 34.25 2.95 21.46
CA ILE A 212 34.42 3.55 20.13
C ILE A 212 35.51 4.63 20.16
N ARG A 213 35.57 5.43 21.23
CA ARG A 213 36.57 6.49 21.39
C ARG A 213 38.00 5.96 21.63
N ASP A 214 38.13 4.84 22.31
CA ASP A 214 39.42 4.22 22.67
C ASP A 214 39.94 3.22 21.60
N ALA A 215 39.15 2.94 20.55
CA ALA A 215 39.52 2.03 19.46
C ALA A 215 40.72 2.56 18.67
N LYS A 216 41.71 1.69 18.43
CA LYS A 216 43.01 2.07 17.81
C LYS A 216 43.07 1.74 16.33
N SER A 217 42.04 1.08 15.79
CA SER A 217 41.96 0.73 14.38
C SER A 217 40.56 0.93 13.80
N LEU A 218 40.50 1.28 12.51
CA LEU A 218 39.25 1.35 11.74
C LEU A 218 38.50 0.01 11.73
N GLN A 219 39.22 -1.12 11.77
CA GLN A 219 38.61 -2.45 11.81
C GLN A 219 37.86 -2.71 13.12
N GLU A 220 38.35 -2.20 14.25
CA GLU A 220 37.65 -2.29 15.54
C GLU A 220 36.36 -1.46 15.53
N ILE A 221 36.40 -0.26 14.96
CA ILE A 221 35.23 0.62 14.85
C ILE A 221 34.14 -0.03 13.99
N THR A 222 34.49 -0.54 12.81
CA THR A 222 33.52 -1.21 11.92
C THR A 222 32.91 -2.46 12.56
N LYS A 223 33.68 -3.18 13.39
CA LYS A 223 33.18 -4.33 14.14
C LYS A 223 32.18 -3.90 15.22
N LEU A 224 32.49 -2.86 15.99
CA LEU A 224 31.59 -2.32 17.03
C LEU A 224 30.29 -1.75 16.43
N GLU A 225 30.37 -1.04 15.31
CA GLU A 225 29.20 -0.53 14.58
C GLU A 225 28.31 -1.66 14.06
N LYS A 226 28.93 -2.73 13.54
CA LYS A 226 28.21 -3.92 13.07
C LYS A 226 27.50 -4.63 14.22
N GLU A 227 28.16 -4.81 15.37
CA GLU A 227 27.57 -5.42 16.56
C GLU A 227 26.38 -4.60 17.09
N LEU A 228 26.49 -3.26 17.11
CA LEU A 228 25.42 -2.36 17.52
C LEU A 228 24.23 -2.38 16.54
N ASN A 229 24.50 -2.42 15.24
CA ASN A 229 23.46 -2.50 14.20
C ASN A 229 22.73 -3.85 14.20
N GLU A 230 23.43 -4.92 14.60
CA GLU A 230 22.87 -6.26 14.83
C GLU A 230 22.12 -6.39 16.17
N GLY A 231 22.07 -5.32 16.98
CA GLY A 231 21.35 -5.28 18.25
C GLY A 231 22.01 -6.11 19.36
N ARG A 232 23.30 -6.43 19.23
CA ARG A 232 24.09 -7.08 20.27
C ARG A 232 24.88 -6.05 21.05
N ILE A 233 24.99 -6.27 22.36
CA ILE A 233 25.85 -5.44 23.20
C ILE A 233 27.30 -5.90 22.94
N PRO A 234 28.21 -4.99 22.55
CA PRO A 234 29.60 -5.36 22.29
C PRO A 234 30.23 -6.05 23.49
N GLY A 235 30.96 -7.14 23.24
CA GLY A 235 31.55 -8.01 24.27
C GLY A 235 32.51 -7.23 25.19
N GLY A 236 31.97 -6.75 26.32
CA GLY A 236 32.64 -5.84 27.25
C GLY A 236 31.68 -4.89 27.98
N ALA A 237 30.46 -4.68 27.47
CA ALA A 237 29.43 -3.90 28.14
C ALA A 237 28.43 -4.74 28.99
N ASP A 238 28.37 -6.06 28.75
CA ASP A 238 27.44 -7.05 29.36
C ASP A 238 27.89 -7.68 30.69
N VAL A 239 28.83 -7.09 31.43
CA VAL A 239 29.23 -7.64 32.74
C VAL A 239 28.36 -7.05 33.84
N ASP A 240 27.17 -7.62 34.01
CA ASP A 240 26.48 -7.66 35.30
C ASP A 240 27.15 -8.75 36.14
N GLY A 241 28.21 -8.36 36.83
CA GLY A 241 28.78 -9.09 37.96
C GLY A 241 29.00 -8.07 39.07
N ASP A 242 28.01 -7.93 39.95
CA ASP A 242 28.12 -7.11 41.16
C ASP A 242 29.32 -7.54 42.02
N GLU A 243 29.94 -6.53 42.62
CA GLU A 243 31.11 -6.56 43.48
C GLU A 243 31.02 -7.53 44.67
N ALA A 244 32.10 -8.27 44.95
CA ALA A 244 32.54 -8.75 46.27
C ALA A 244 33.95 -9.36 46.08
N MET A 245 34.99 -9.16 46.89
CA MET A 245 35.15 -8.63 48.23
C MET A 245 36.65 -8.39 48.46
N GLN A 246 36.98 -7.45 49.33
CA GLN A 246 38.30 -7.21 49.92
C GLN A 246 39.01 -8.50 50.38
N MET A 247 40.28 -8.65 50.02
CA MET A 247 41.44 -8.81 50.92
C MET A 247 42.73 -8.70 50.12
#